data_AF-A0A9Q5QWA3-F1
#
_entry.id   AF-A0A9Q5QWA3-F1
#
_cell.length_a   1.000
_cell.length_b   1.000
_cell.length_c   1.000
_cell.angle_alpha   90.00
_cell.angle_beta   90.00
_cell.angle_gamma   90.00
#
_symmetry.space_group_name_H-M   'P 1'
#
loop_
_entity.id
_entity.type
_entity.pdbx_description
1 polymer ?
#
loop_
_entity_poly.entity_id
_entity_poly.type
_entity_poly.pdbx_seq_one_letter_code
_entity_poly.pdbx_strand_id
1 'polypeptide(L)' 'MEEWITQELERTELGDKRRTKRLIKIVSNLSASPEASVPQASGTWSQTKATYDFWDSPYIKPSMIRQGHLDA' A
#
# COMPACT_ATOMS: atom_id res chain seq x y z
N MET A 1 6.20 -11.86 -1.57
CA MET A 1 5.23 -11.01 -0.86
C MET A 1 5.05 -11.66 0.47
N GLU A 2 5.35 -10.97 1.56
CA GLU A 2 5.27 -11.58 2.89
C GLU A 2 3.80 -11.89 3.22
N GLU A 3 3.56 -13.09 3.73
CA GLU A 3 2.21 -13.64 3.88
C GLU A 3 1.37 -12.82 4.87
N TRP A 4 2.00 -12.28 5.92
CA TRP A 4 1.33 -11.42 6.89
C TRP A 4 0.74 -10.16 6.25
N ILE A 5 1.43 -9.55 5.26
CA ILE A 5 0.96 -8.31 4.60
C ILE A 5 -0.32 -8.55 3.82
N THR A 6 -0.41 -9.71 3.17
CA THR A 6 -1.61 -10.09 2.43
C THR A 6 -2.75 -10.35 3.41
N GLN A 7 -2.52 -11.16 4.45
CA GLN A 7 -3.55 -11.45 5.46
C GLN A 7 -4.07 -10.18 6.14
N GLU A 8 -3.17 -9.26 6.46
CA GLU A 8 -3.47 -7.98 7.09
C GLU A 8 -4.32 -7.06 6.20
N LEU A 9 -3.99 -6.96 4.90
CA LEU A 9 -4.50 -5.88 4.06
C LEU A 9 -5.49 -6.33 2.98
N GLU A 10 -5.66 -7.63 2.74
CA GLU A 10 -6.52 -8.16 1.66
C GLU A 10 -7.99 -7.73 1.79
N ARG A 11 -8.46 -7.53 3.03
CA ARG A 11 -9.83 -7.11 3.35
C ARG A 11 -10.00 -5.59 3.43
N THR A 12 -8.95 -4.81 3.18
CA THR A 12 -9.05 -3.35 3.22
C THR A 12 -9.95 -2.84 2.08
N GLU A 13 -11.08 -2.26 2.46
CA GLU A 13 -12.09 -1.73 1.52
C GLU A 13 -11.69 -0.35 0.99
N LEU A 14 -11.06 -0.33 -0.19
CA LEU A 14 -10.64 0.90 -0.90
C LEU A 14 -11.54 1.28 -2.08
N GLY A 15 -12.70 0.64 -2.21
CA GLY A 15 -13.68 0.87 -3.28
C GLY A 15 -13.29 0.37 -4.68
N ASP A 16 -12.07 -0.15 -4.85
CA ASP A 16 -11.62 -0.88 -6.05
C ASP A 16 -10.52 -1.87 -5.64
N LYS A 17 -10.68 -3.15 -6.00
CA LYS A 17 -9.71 -4.21 -5.72
C LYS A 17 -8.28 -3.88 -6.18
N ARG A 18 -8.12 -3.06 -7.23
CA ARG A 18 -6.81 -2.62 -7.73
C ARG A 18 -6.10 -1.70 -6.72
N ARG A 19 -6.84 -0.91 -5.95
CA ARG A 19 -6.29 -0.06 -4.89
C ARG A 19 -5.81 -0.91 -3.72
N THR A 20 -6.57 -1.91 -3.30
CA THR A 20 -6.14 -2.84 -2.24
C THR A 20 -4.89 -3.61 -2.65
N LYS A 21 -4.83 -4.12 -3.89
CA LYS A 21 -3.61 -4.73 -4.44
C LYS A 21 -2.42 -3.76 -4.46
N ARG A 22 -2.65 -2.48 -4.77
CA ARG A 22 -1.62 -1.44 -4.74
C ARG A 22 -1.15 -1.18 -3.31
N LEU A 23 -2.04 -1.12 -2.32
CA LEU A 23 -1.70 -0.96 -0.91
C LEU A 23 -0.79 -2.10 -0.44
N ILE A 24 -1.16 -3.35 -0.70
CA ILE A 24 -0.35 -4.54 -0.37
C ILE A 24 1.05 -4.42 -0.98
N LYS A 25 1.15 -3.99 -2.24
CA LYS A 25 2.44 -3.80 -2.92
C LYS A 25 3.28 -2.70 -2.28
N ILE A 26 2.68 -1.57 -1.93
CA ILE A 26 3.36 -0.45 -1.26
C ILE A 26 3.90 -0.92 0.09
N VAL A 27 3.06 -1.53 0.94
CA VAL A 27 3.47 -2.02 2.26
C VAL A 27 4.53 -3.11 2.16
N SER A 28 4.42 -4.02 1.19
CA SER A 28 5.46 -5.03 0.91
C SER A 28 6.81 -4.41 0.58
N ASN A 29 6.82 -3.39 -0.28
CA ASN A 29 8.06 -2.73 -0.69
C ASN A 29 8.69 -1.95 0.48
N LEU A 30 7.89 -1.21 1.25
CA LEU A 30 8.38 -0.42 2.38
C LEU A 30 8.83 -1.30 3.56
N SER A 31 8.13 -2.41 3.82
CA SER A 31 8.48 -3.32 4.92
C SER A 31 9.76 -4.10 4.64
N ALA A 32 10.05 -4.42 3.37
CA ALA A 32 11.28 -5.10 2.98
C ALA A 32 12.55 -4.23 3.14
N SER A 33 12.41 -2.91 3.22
CA SER A 33 13.53 -1.98 3.44
C SER A 33 13.05 -0.72 4.17
N PRO A 34 12.77 -0.79 5.49
CA PRO A 34 12.13 0.31 6.23
C PRO A 34 12.94 1.62 6.26
N GLU A 35 14.25 1.54 6.12
CA GLU A 35 15.14 2.72 6.06
C GLU A 35 15.25 3.34 4.66
N ALA A 36 14.74 2.65 3.63
CA ALA A 36 14.81 3.14 2.26
C ALA A 36 13.77 4.25 2.04
N SER A 37 14.16 5.27 1.27
CA SER A 37 13.19 6.23 0.75
C SER A 37 12.17 5.55 -0.17
N VAL A 38 11.01 6.19 -0.37
CA VAL A 38 9.95 5.66 -1.25
C VAL A 38 10.46 5.34 -2.66
N PRO A 39 11.29 6.17 -3.32
CA PRO A 39 11.86 5.82 -4.62
C PRO A 39 12.77 4.60 -4.57
N GLN A 40 13.59 4.45 -3.52
CA GLN A 40 14.50 3.31 -3.35
C GLN A 40 13.71 2.01 -3.14
N ALA A 41 12.72 2.02 -2.24
CA ALA A 41 11.86 0.86 -1.99
C ALA A 41 10.97 0.48 -3.19
N SER A 42 10.57 1.46 -4.01
CA SER A 42 9.70 1.23 -5.17
C SER A 42 10.42 0.63 -6.38
N GLY A 43 11.74 0.80 -6.49
CA GLY A 43 12.61 0.19 -7.50
C GLY A 43 12.55 0.81 -8.90
N THR A 44 11.40 1.31 -9.37
CA THR A 44 11.29 1.99 -10.68
C THR A 44 10.51 3.29 -10.57
N TRP A 45 10.75 4.23 -11.50
CA TRP A 45 10.03 5.50 -11.57
C TRP A 45 8.50 5.33 -11.63
N SER A 46 8.01 4.37 -12.42
CA SER A 46 6.59 4.11 -12.54
C SER A 46 5.96 3.61 -11.24
N GLN A 47 6.68 2.80 -10.46
CA GLN A 47 6.21 2.34 -9.14
C GLN A 47 6.27 3.45 -8.10
N THR A 48 7.32 4.27 -8.13
CA THR A 48 7.45 5.46 -7.27
C THR A 48 6.28 6.40 -7.49
N LYS A 49 6.00 6.75 -8.76
CA LYS A 49 4.88 7.62 -9.10
C LYS A 49 3.54 7.00 -8.67
N ALA A 50 3.34 5.71 -8.93
CA ALA A 50 2.11 5.03 -8.51
C ALA A 50 1.91 5.02 -6.98
N THR A 51 2.98 5.06 -6.19
CA THR A 51 2.91 5.17 -4.73
C THR A 51 2.45 6.56 -4.31
N TYR A 52 3.04 7.60 -4.88
CA TYR A 52 2.61 8.98 -4.61
C TYR A 52 1.19 9.26 -5.11
N ASP A 53 0.84 8.82 -6.32
CA ASP A 53 -0.53 8.94 -6.87
C ASP A 53 -1.56 8.19 -6.00
N PHE A 54 -1.17 7.08 -5.36
CA PHE A 54 -2.02 6.35 -4.43
C PHE A 54 -2.29 7.18 -3.16
N TRP A 55 -1.28 7.83 -2.59
CA TRP A 55 -1.44 8.67 -1.40
C TRP A 55 -2.13 10.01 -1.67
N ASP A 56 -1.94 10.58 -2.86
CA ASP A 56 -2.60 11.81 -3.30
C ASP A 56 -4.04 11.58 -3.79
N SER A 57 -4.45 10.31 -3.94
CA SER A 57 -5.76 9.97 -4.49
C SER A 57 -6.90 10.50 -3.62
N PRO A 58 -7.87 11.26 -4.18
CA PRO A 58 -9.01 11.75 -3.40
C PRO A 58 -9.94 10.61 -2.93
N TYR A 59 -9.82 9.44 -3.55
CA TYR A 59 -10.62 8.25 -3.27
C TYR A 59 -10.08 7.38 -2.13
N ILE A 60 -8.83 7.60 -1.70
CA ILE A 60 -8.20 6.81 -0.65
C ILE A 60 -8.04 7.71 0.55
N LYS A 61 -8.70 7.38 1.66
CA LYS A 61 -8.56 8.12 2.91
C LYS A 61 -7.67 7.33 3.88
N PRO A 62 -6.77 7.99 4.63
CA PRO A 62 -5.97 7.31 5.64
C PRO A 62 -6.79 6.53 6.66
N SER A 63 -8.02 6.97 6.96
CA SER A 63 -8.96 6.25 7.82
C SER A 63 -9.35 4.88 7.28
N MET A 64 -9.46 4.71 5.96
CA MET A 64 -9.80 3.43 5.34
C MET A 64 -8.67 2.41 5.51
N ILE A 65 -7.42 2.87 5.39
CA ILE A 65 -6.23 2.03 5.61
C ILE A 65 -6.15 1.62 7.09
N ARG A 66 -6.38 2.56 8.03
CA ARG A 66 -6.43 2.25 9.46
C ARG A 66 -7.56 1.29 9.80
N GLN A 67 -8.74 1.46 9.19
CA GLN A 67 -9.87 0.56 9.42
C GLN A 67 -9.52 -0.86 8.96
N GLY A 68 -8.88 -1.02 7.79
CA GLY A 68 -8.39 -2.32 7.33
C GLY A 68 -7.48 -3.03 8.34
N HIS A 69 -6.56 -2.29 8.98
CA HIS A 69 -5.70 -2.81 10.05
C HIS A 69 -6.49 -3.19 11.33
N LEU A 70 -7.55 -2.46 11.67
CA LEU A 70 -8.37 -2.77 12.84
C LEU A 70 -9.24 -4.03 12.63
N ASP A 71 -9.59 -4.32 11.38
CA ASP A 71 -10.49 -5.41 10.98
C ASP A 71 -9.74 -6.70 10.59
N ALA A 72 -8.41 -6.67 10.53
CA ALA A 72 -7.54 -7.79 10.15
C ALA A 72 -7.54 -8.91 11.19
#